data_AF-A0A3Q9J4X1-F1
#
_entry.id   AF-A0A3Q9J4X1-F1
#
_cell.length_a   1.000
_cell.length_b   1.000
_cell.length_c   1.000
_cell.angle_alpha   90.00
_cell.angle_beta   90.00
_cell.angle_gamma   90.00
#
_symmetry.space_group_name_H-M   'P 1'
#
loop_
_entity.id
_entity.type
_entity.pdbx_description
1 polymer ?
#
loop_
_entity_poly.entity_id
_entity_poly.type
_entity_poly.pdbx_seq_one_letter_code
_entity_poly.pdbx_strand_id
1 'polypeptide(L)'
;MKRMPLALAAAVAATLALTSCSGGATPSPSDGSAAEGPDALNIGNFLDITSWDPSLADIGFDGPYLSAVYDALIALDADGEPIPSLATDWTVADDDLSIDLDIRTDAVFSDGTPGRRRRRHHQPRVPEGGSALRGGLRQRRLVREGRRRHRAHRAHTAR
;
A
#
# COMPACT_ATOMS: atom_id res chain seq x y z
N MET A 1 7.30 -73.71 -2.87
CA MET A 1 8.25 -72.70 -3.38
C MET A 1 7.64 -72.03 -4.62
N LYS A 2 7.00 -70.86 -4.49
CA LYS A 2 6.49 -70.03 -5.62
C LYS A 2 5.90 -68.66 -5.21
N ARG A 3 5.92 -68.29 -3.93
CA ARG A 3 5.40 -67.00 -3.42
C ARG A 3 6.46 -65.91 -3.22
N MET A 4 7.74 -66.20 -3.52
CA MET A 4 8.85 -65.24 -3.40
C MET A 4 8.94 -64.16 -4.50
N PRO A 5 8.47 -64.32 -5.75
CA PRO A 5 8.62 -63.26 -6.74
C PRO A 5 7.61 -62.11 -6.57
N LEU A 6 6.49 -62.36 -5.86
CA LEU A 6 5.43 -61.36 -5.66
C LEU A 6 5.80 -60.32 -4.58
N ALA A 7 6.51 -60.77 -3.54
CA ALA A 7 6.96 -59.87 -2.45
C ALA A 7 8.05 -58.90 -2.91
N LEU A 8 8.90 -59.31 -3.87
CA LEU A 8 9.95 -58.47 -4.43
C LEU A 8 9.39 -57.38 -5.37
N ALA A 9 8.36 -57.70 -6.16
CA ALA A 9 7.70 -56.74 -7.04
C ALA A 9 6.95 -55.63 -6.27
N ALA A 10 6.32 -55.98 -5.14
CA ALA A 10 5.63 -55.02 -4.29
C ALA A 10 6.60 -54.04 -3.59
N ALA A 11 7.78 -54.51 -3.20
CA ALA A 11 8.80 -53.67 -2.56
C ALA A 11 9.39 -52.63 -3.54
N VAL A 12 9.61 -53.01 -4.81
CA VAL A 12 10.10 -52.09 -5.84
C VAL A 12 9.06 -51.00 -6.16
N ALA A 13 7.78 -51.38 -6.30
CA ALA A 13 6.71 -50.41 -6.55
C ALA A 13 6.53 -49.39 -5.40
N ALA A 14 6.72 -49.82 -4.15
CA ALA A 14 6.65 -48.94 -2.98
C ALA A 14 7.81 -47.92 -2.92
N THR A 15 9.01 -48.29 -3.40
CA THR A 15 10.15 -47.36 -3.47
C THR A 15 9.99 -46.30 -4.57
N LEU A 16 9.37 -46.64 -5.72
CA LEU A 16 9.10 -45.65 -6.78
C LEU A 16 8.03 -44.62 -6.36
N ALA A 17 7.06 -45.01 -5.53
CA ALA A 17 6.03 -44.10 -5.04
C ALA A 17 6.57 -43.04 -4.06
N LEU A 18 7.64 -43.33 -3.32
CA LEU A 18 8.26 -42.37 -2.39
C LEU A 18 9.11 -41.30 -3.08
N THR A 19 9.72 -41.60 -4.25
CA THR A 19 10.50 -40.61 -5.02
C THR A 19 9.62 -39.53 -5.67
N SER A 20 8.31 -39.73 -5.77
CA SER A 20 7.39 -38.70 -6.30
C SER A 20 7.13 -37.54 -5.32
N CYS A 21 7.42 -37.70 -4.02
CA CYS A 21 7.25 -36.62 -3.04
C CYS A 21 8.55 -35.86 -2.72
N SER A 22 9.67 -36.21 -3.35
CA SER A 22 10.88 -35.39 -3.34
C SER A 22 11.10 -34.86 -4.75
N GLY A 23 10.53 -33.69 -5.02
CA GLY A 23 10.70 -32.97 -6.28
C GLY A 23 12.17 -32.73 -6.58
N GLY A 24 12.76 -33.63 -7.37
CA GLY A 24 14.06 -33.45 -7.99
C GLY A 24 13.92 -32.43 -9.11
N ALA A 25 14.16 -31.17 -8.78
CA ALA A 25 14.47 -30.15 -9.76
C ALA A 25 15.71 -30.59 -10.55
N THR A 26 15.55 -30.80 -11.85
CA THR A 26 16.66 -30.66 -12.78
C THR A 26 17.20 -29.24 -12.58
N PRO A 27 18.51 -29.02 -12.31
CA PRO A 27 19.05 -27.67 -12.29
C PRO A 27 19.01 -27.12 -13.71
N SER A 28 17.90 -26.48 -14.07
CA SER A 28 17.88 -25.50 -15.14
C SER A 28 18.70 -24.29 -14.67
N PRO A 29 19.50 -23.67 -15.54
CA PRO A 29 20.18 -22.43 -15.21
C PRO A 29 19.14 -21.44 -14.71
N SER A 30 19.34 -20.96 -13.48
CA SER A 30 18.49 -19.96 -12.86
C SER A 30 18.77 -18.61 -13.51
N ASP A 31 18.10 -18.33 -14.62
CA ASP A 31 17.77 -16.96 -14.96
C ASP A 31 16.79 -16.48 -13.89
N GLY A 32 17.11 -15.35 -13.26
CA GLY A 32 16.36 -14.81 -12.13
C GLY A 32 14.94 -14.43 -12.53
N SER A 33 14.02 -15.38 -12.46
CA SER A 33 12.59 -15.10 -12.44
C SER A 33 12.25 -14.44 -11.11
N ALA A 34 11.87 -13.18 -11.17
CA ALA A 34 11.10 -12.55 -10.10
C ALA A 34 9.94 -13.49 -9.74
N ALA A 35 9.67 -13.68 -8.44
CA ALA A 35 8.57 -14.50 -8.01
C ALA A 35 7.27 -13.97 -8.63
N GLU A 36 6.67 -14.75 -9.55
CA GLU A 36 5.36 -14.47 -10.12
C GLU A 36 4.34 -14.55 -8.96
N GLY A 37 3.88 -13.38 -8.52
CA GLY A 37 2.73 -13.27 -7.63
C GLY A 37 1.47 -13.79 -8.32
N PRO A 38 0.37 -14.01 -7.59
CA PRO A 38 -0.87 -14.44 -8.20
C PRO A 38 -1.38 -13.42 -9.23
N ASP A 39 -1.84 -13.88 -10.39
CA ASP A 39 -2.42 -13.05 -11.46
C ASP A 39 -3.61 -12.19 -11.00
N ALA A 40 -4.26 -12.60 -9.91
CA ALA A 40 -5.41 -11.92 -9.33
C ALA A 40 -5.22 -11.69 -7.82
N LEU A 41 -5.45 -10.45 -7.40
CA LEU A 41 -5.49 -10.03 -6.01
C LEU A 41 -6.95 -9.78 -5.59
N ASN A 42 -7.45 -10.58 -4.65
CA ASN A 42 -8.79 -10.40 -4.08
C ASN A 42 -8.71 -9.60 -2.77
N ILE A 43 -9.28 -8.40 -2.75
CA ILE A 43 -9.33 -7.53 -1.58
C ILE A 43 -10.79 -7.35 -1.17
N GLY A 44 -11.10 -7.58 0.11
CA GLY A 44 -12.38 -7.19 0.68
C GLY A 44 -12.35 -5.71 1.05
N ASN A 45 -13.29 -4.92 0.50
CA ASN A 45 -13.47 -3.53 0.92
C ASN A 45 -14.83 -3.34 1.63
N PHE A 46 -14.88 -2.40 2.57
CA PHE A 46 -16.03 -2.25 3.46
C PHE A 46 -17.25 -1.61 2.78
N LEU A 47 -17.02 -0.63 1.91
CA LEU A 47 -18.05 0.07 1.14
C LEU A 47 -17.63 0.14 -0.32
N ASP A 48 -18.62 0.28 -1.20
CA ASP A 48 -18.37 0.56 -2.61
C ASP A 48 -18.08 2.05 -2.83
N ILE A 49 -17.40 2.37 -3.92
CA ILE A 49 -17.05 3.75 -4.28
C ILE A 49 -18.29 4.52 -4.75
N THR A 50 -18.45 5.75 -4.26
CA THR A 50 -19.60 6.60 -4.62
C THR A 50 -19.28 7.60 -5.74
N SER A 51 -18.01 7.93 -5.92
CA SER A 51 -17.52 8.87 -6.92
C SER A 51 -16.08 8.52 -7.33
N TRP A 52 -15.79 8.62 -8.62
CA TRP A 52 -14.43 8.49 -9.15
C TRP A 52 -13.66 9.82 -9.18
N ASP A 53 -14.28 10.92 -8.73
CA ASP A 53 -13.58 12.19 -8.56
C ASP A 53 -12.73 12.14 -7.27
N PRO A 54 -11.39 12.10 -7.35
CA PRO A 54 -10.54 11.98 -6.17
C PRO A 54 -10.62 13.22 -5.26
N SER A 55 -11.13 14.35 -5.74
CA SER A 55 -11.33 15.55 -4.90
C SER A 55 -12.52 15.42 -3.94
N LEU A 56 -13.42 14.46 -4.21
CA LEU A 56 -14.57 14.15 -3.36
C LEU A 56 -14.32 12.98 -2.40
N ALA A 57 -13.14 12.35 -2.46
CA ALA A 57 -12.77 11.28 -1.55
C ALA A 57 -12.58 11.84 -0.12
N ASP A 58 -13.53 11.55 0.77
CA ASP A 58 -13.55 12.09 2.14
C ASP A 58 -13.42 11.01 3.22
N ILE A 59 -13.50 9.74 2.83
CA ILE A 59 -13.37 8.56 3.71
C ILE A 59 -12.31 7.59 3.19
N GLY A 60 -11.62 6.92 4.12
CA GLY A 60 -10.51 6.01 3.78
C GLY A 60 -10.90 4.76 2.98
N PHE A 61 -12.20 4.45 2.86
CA PHE A 61 -12.66 3.28 2.11
C PHE A 61 -12.59 3.46 0.59
N ASP A 62 -12.48 4.71 0.09
CA ASP A 62 -12.29 4.99 -1.34
C ASP A 62 -10.84 4.79 -1.79
N GLY A 63 -9.89 4.81 -0.83
CA GLY A 63 -8.46 4.73 -1.08
C GLY A 63 -8.03 3.52 -1.93
N PRO A 64 -8.46 2.29 -1.62
CA PRO A 64 -8.11 1.11 -2.42
C PRO A 64 -8.54 1.19 -3.89
N TYR A 65 -9.69 1.81 -4.18
CA TYR A 65 -10.16 1.99 -5.56
C TYR A 65 -9.39 3.09 -6.27
N LEU A 66 -9.24 4.26 -5.64
CA LEU A 66 -8.59 5.41 -6.26
C LEU A 66 -7.09 5.19 -6.46
N SER A 67 -6.41 4.54 -5.51
CA SER A 67 -4.98 4.20 -5.65
C SER A 67 -4.70 3.17 -6.76
N ALA A 68 -5.70 2.39 -7.17
CA ALA A 68 -5.57 1.48 -8.31
C ALA A 68 -5.67 2.18 -9.67
N VAL A 69 -6.21 3.41 -9.72
CA VAL A 69 -6.51 4.13 -10.97
C VAL A 69 -5.71 5.43 -11.09
N TYR A 70 -5.34 6.06 -9.97
CA TYR A 70 -4.66 7.35 -9.91
C TYR A 70 -3.31 7.22 -9.22
N ASP A 71 -2.28 7.81 -9.84
CA ASP A 71 -0.96 7.93 -9.23
C ASP A 71 -0.86 9.19 -8.36
N ALA A 72 -0.24 9.04 -7.19
CA ALA A 72 0.10 10.16 -6.32
C ALA A 72 1.33 10.93 -6.85
N LEU A 73 1.43 12.22 -6.49
CA LEU A 73 2.64 13.01 -6.72
C LEU A 73 3.83 12.43 -5.93
N ILE A 74 3.61 12.17 -4.65
CA ILE A 74 4.56 11.57 -3.71
C ILE A 74 3.83 10.38 -3.08
N ALA A 75 4.47 9.22 -3.07
CA ALA A 75 3.94 8.01 -2.44
C ALA A 75 4.54 7.84 -1.03
N LEU A 76 4.01 6.90 -0.24
CA LEU A 76 4.55 6.54 1.05
C LEU A 76 5.02 5.08 0.99
N ASP A 77 6.15 4.77 1.62
CA ASP A 77 6.61 3.40 1.79
C ASP A 77 5.89 2.68 2.96
N ALA A 78 6.33 1.47 3.28
CA ALA A 78 5.75 0.66 4.34
C ALA A 78 5.94 1.25 5.75
N ASP A 79 6.97 2.09 5.92
CA ASP A 79 7.27 2.79 7.17
C ASP A 79 6.56 4.16 7.24
N GLY A 80 5.92 4.58 6.14
CA GLY A 80 5.20 5.85 6.01
C GLY A 80 6.10 7.01 5.60
N GLU A 81 7.31 6.73 5.13
CA GLU A 81 8.23 7.75 4.65
C GLU A 81 7.90 8.13 3.19
N PRO A 82 8.02 9.42 2.83
CA PRO A 82 7.71 9.88 1.48
C PRO A 82 8.75 9.39 0.48
N ILE A 83 8.28 8.78 -0.61
CA ILE A 83 9.09 8.26 -1.70
C ILE A 83 8.63 8.82 -3.05
N PRO A 84 9.53 8.89 -4.05
CA PRO A 84 9.19 9.34 -5.40
C PRO A 84 8.07 8.53 -6.06
N SER A 85 7.22 9.22 -6.82
CA SER A 85 6.19 8.63 -7.69
C SER A 85 6.10 9.41 -9.01
N LEU A 86 5.08 10.24 -9.23
CA LEU A 86 5.05 11.17 -10.36
C LEU A 86 6.06 12.31 -10.18
N ALA A 87 6.24 12.80 -8.95
CA ALA A 87 7.33 13.69 -8.59
C ALA A 87 8.58 12.85 -8.28
N THR A 88 9.66 13.12 -9.00
CA THR A 88 10.96 12.44 -8.86
C THR A 88 11.84 13.09 -7.80
N ASP A 89 11.65 14.38 -7.56
CA ASP A 89 12.34 15.16 -6.54
C ASP A 89 11.47 16.33 -6.09
N TRP A 90 11.72 16.86 -4.89
CA TRP A 90 11.02 18.03 -4.38
C TRP A 90 11.82 18.83 -3.38
N THR A 91 11.60 20.14 -3.36
CA THR A 91 12.17 21.06 -2.37
C THR A 91 11.05 21.81 -1.68
N VAL A 92 11.03 21.75 -0.35
CA VAL A 92 10.14 22.58 0.48
C VAL A 92 10.83 23.92 0.71
N ALA A 93 10.10 25.02 0.51
CA ALA A 93 10.63 26.36 0.74
C ALA A 93 10.90 26.62 2.23
N ASP A 94 11.80 27.55 2.52
CA ASP A 94 12.21 27.90 3.90
C ASP A 94 11.05 28.37 4.80
N ASP A 95 9.92 28.80 4.22
CA ASP A 95 8.73 29.23 4.92
C ASP A 95 7.70 28.11 5.17
N ASP A 96 7.95 26.90 4.69
CA ASP A 96 7.05 25.74 4.69
C ASP A 96 5.69 25.99 3.98
N LEU A 97 5.59 27.03 3.15
CA LEU A 97 4.33 27.40 2.46
C LEU A 97 4.30 27.02 0.99
N SER A 98 5.41 26.53 0.44
CA SER A 98 5.47 26.08 -0.94
C SER A 98 6.39 24.88 -1.13
N ILE A 99 6.05 24.07 -2.13
CA ILE A 99 6.83 22.92 -2.55
C ILE A 99 7.05 23.03 -4.05
N ASP A 100 8.32 22.94 -4.46
CA ASP A 100 8.71 22.81 -5.85
C ASP A 100 8.88 21.33 -6.18
N LEU A 101 8.14 20.85 -7.17
CA LEU A 101 8.10 19.44 -7.59
C LEU A 101 8.72 19.28 -8.99
N ASP A 102 9.67 18.36 -9.10
CA ASP A 102 10.18 17.88 -10.39
C ASP A 102 9.36 16.67 -10.83
N ILE A 103 8.57 16.84 -11.89
CA ILE A 103 7.64 15.81 -12.39
C ILE A 103 8.26 15.03 -13.55
N ARG A 104 8.12 13.70 -13.51
CA ARG A 104 8.54 12.82 -14.60
C ARG A 104 7.84 13.16 -15.93
N THR A 105 8.53 12.95 -17.05
CA THR A 105 8.04 13.40 -18.38
C THR A 105 7.62 12.28 -19.33
N ASP A 106 7.70 11.05 -18.84
CA ASP A 106 7.40 9.80 -19.53
C ASP A 106 6.06 9.19 -19.11
N ALA A 107 5.36 9.80 -18.14
CA ALA A 107 4.02 9.39 -17.77
C ALA A 107 3.04 9.56 -18.95
N VAL A 108 2.18 8.57 -19.14
CA VAL A 108 1.13 8.55 -20.18
C VAL A 108 -0.19 8.22 -19.51
N PHE A 109 -1.24 8.95 -19.85
CA PHE A 109 -2.58 8.67 -19.34
C PHE A 109 -3.12 7.36 -19.94
N SER A 110 -4.11 6.76 -19.28
CA SER A 110 -4.73 5.50 -19.74
C SER A 110 -5.41 5.60 -21.12
N ASP A 111 -5.70 6.82 -21.60
CA ASP A 111 -6.22 7.09 -22.95
C ASP A 111 -5.11 7.24 -24.02
N GLY A 112 -3.84 7.12 -23.64
CA GLY A 112 -2.69 7.28 -24.51
C GLY A 112 -2.20 8.73 -24.67
N THR A 113 -2.87 9.71 -24.06
CA THR A 113 -2.42 11.10 -24.08
C THR A 113 -1.14 11.23 -23.24
N PRO A 114 -0.07 11.87 -23.74
CA PRO A 114 1.13 12.12 -22.95
C PRO A 114 0.84 12.99 -21.72
N GLY A 115 1.51 12.70 -20.61
CA GLY A 115 1.55 13.55 -19.44
C GLY A 115 1.95 14.98 -19.83
N ARG A 116 1.23 15.98 -19.31
CA ARG A 116 1.49 17.39 -19.68
C ARG A 116 2.92 17.76 -19.27
N ARG A 117 3.75 18.14 -20.25
CA ARG A 117 5.10 18.69 -20.04
C ARG A 117 5.01 20.12 -19.48
N ARG A 118 4.71 20.28 -18.19
CA ARG A 118 4.92 21.55 -17.48
C ARG A 118 6.13 21.38 -16.56
N ARG A 119 7.23 22.07 -16.89
CA ARG A 119 8.40 22.15 -16.02
C ARG A 119 8.02 23.06 -14.85
N ARG A 120 8.17 22.53 -13.62
CA ARG A 120 7.86 23.14 -12.32
C ARG A 120 6.37 23.32 -12.05
N HIS A 121 5.86 22.47 -11.15
CA HIS A 121 4.59 22.68 -10.49
C HIS A 121 4.86 23.32 -9.13
N HIS A 122 4.64 24.63 -9.05
CA HIS A 122 4.53 25.32 -7.77
C HIS A 122 3.11 25.10 -7.26
N GLN A 123 2.96 24.46 -6.10
CA GLN A 123 1.65 24.27 -5.49
C GLN A 123 1.43 25.37 -4.43
N PRO A 124 0.69 26.45 -4.76
CA PRO A 124 0.38 27.48 -3.78
C PRO A 124 -0.66 26.99 -2.78
N ARG A 125 -0.70 27.64 -1.62
CA ARG A 125 -1.64 27.40 -0.52
C ARG A 125 -3.08 27.13 -0.99
N VAL A 126 -3.67 26.04 -0.49
CA VAL A 126 -5.14 25.85 -0.46
C VAL A 126 -5.72 26.83 0.57
N PRO A 127 -6.64 27.74 0.19
CA PRO A 127 -7.21 28.69 1.12
C PRO A 127 -7.97 27.98 2.25
N GLU A 128 -7.62 28.31 3.49
CA GLU A 128 -8.32 27.92 4.72
C GLU A 128 -9.71 28.58 4.74
N GLY A 129 -10.67 27.99 4.03
CA GLY A 129 -11.98 28.61 3.83
C GLY A 129 -12.99 27.73 3.12
N GLY A 130 -13.08 26.45 3.48
CA GLY A 130 -14.00 25.49 2.87
C GLY A 130 -14.35 24.33 3.78
N SER A 131 -15.27 24.57 4.71
CA SER A 131 -16.25 23.62 5.30
C SER A 131 -15.89 22.16 5.68
N ALA A 132 -14.64 21.77 5.94
CA ALA A 132 -14.32 20.42 6.44
C ALA A 132 -13.95 20.34 7.95
N LEU A 133 -13.73 21.47 8.62
CA LEU A 133 -13.17 21.52 9.99
C LEU A 133 -14.18 21.85 11.11
N ARG A 134 -15.40 21.29 11.05
CA ARG A 134 -16.34 21.37 12.21
C ARG A 134 -16.34 20.13 13.10
N GLY A 135 -15.75 19.01 12.66
CA GLY A 135 -15.69 17.75 13.43
C GLY A 135 -14.44 17.60 14.31
N GLY A 136 -13.25 17.93 13.78
CA GLY A 136 -11.96 17.56 14.41
C GLY A 136 -11.61 18.31 15.71
N LEU A 137 -12.11 19.54 15.88
CA LEU A 137 -11.77 20.38 17.05
C LEU A 137 -12.48 19.93 18.35
N ARG A 138 -13.55 19.12 18.25
CA ARG A 138 -14.23 18.55 19.43
C ARG A 138 -13.48 17.34 20.01
N GLN A 139 -12.89 16.51 19.16
CA GLN A 139 -12.11 15.33 19.55
C GLN A 139 -10.84 15.72 20.34
N ARG A 140 -10.11 16.75 19.87
CA ARG A 140 -8.86 17.20 20.51
C ARG A 140 -9.08 17.83 21.90
N ARG A 141 -10.23 18.48 22.13
CA ARG A 141 -10.57 19.03 23.46
C ARG A 141 -10.92 17.93 24.46
N LEU A 142 -11.66 16.90 24.05
CA LEU A 142 -12.08 15.80 24.93
C LEU A 142 -10.90 14.92 25.38
N VAL A 143 -9.93 14.62 24.51
CA VAL A 143 -8.73 13.85 24.88
C VAL A 143 -7.86 14.60 25.90
N ARG A 144 -7.76 15.92 25.78
CA ARG A 144 -6.97 16.76 26.71
C ARG A 144 -7.65 16.88 28.08
N GLU A 145 -8.98 16.95 28.11
CA GLU A 145 -9.80 16.96 29.33
C GLU A 145 -9.71 15.61 30.06
N GLY A 146 -9.80 14.49 29.32
CA GLY A 146 -9.71 13.13 29.88
C GLY A 146 -8.35 12.83 30.53
N ARG A 147 -7.25 13.26 29.90
CA ARG A 147 -5.89 13.10 30.48
C ARG A 147 -5.67 13.91 31.77
N ARG A 148 -6.34 15.06 31.92
CA ARG A 148 -6.27 15.85 33.16
C ARG A 148 -7.04 15.19 34.31
N ARG A 149 -8.23 14.63 34.04
CA ARG A 149 -9.03 13.92 35.05
C ARG A 149 -8.36 12.63 35.53
N HIS A 150 -7.70 11.90 34.64
CA HIS A 150 -6.97 10.67 35.01
C HIS A 150 -5.76 10.94 35.91
N ARG A 151 -5.05 12.07 35.73
CA ARG A 151 -3.94 12.47 36.60
C ARG A 151 -4.42 12.95 37.98
N ALA A 152 -5.54 13.67 38.03
CA ALA A 152 -6.14 14.10 39.30
C ALA A 152 -6.64 12.90 40.14
N HIS A 153 -7.20 11.87 39.50
CA HIS A 153 -7.70 10.70 40.23
C HIS A 153 -6.58 9.82 40.82
N ARG A 154 -5.43 9.69 40.13
CA ARG A 154 -4.24 8.99 40.65
C ARG A 154 -3.57 9.72 41.81
N ALA A 155 -3.64 11.06 41.84
CA ALA A 155 -3.09 11.84 42.97
C ALA A 155 -3.92 11.67 44.25
N HIS A 156 -5.21 11.38 44.13
CA HIS A 156 -6.11 11.29 45.27
C HIS A 156 -6.18 9.89 45.92
N THR A 157 -5.71 8.86 45.23
CA THR A 157 -5.71 7.45 45.69
C THR A 157 -4.36 6.99 46.24
N ALA A 158 -3.34 7.85 46.26
CA ALA A 158 -2.01 7.58 46.77
C ALA A 158 -1.76 8.19 48.17
N ARG A 159 -2.82 8.40 48.97
CA ARG A 159 -2.74 8.94 50.33
C ARG A 159 -3.45 8.03 51.31
#